data_AF-A0A6N6L6E4-F1
#
_entry.id   AF-A0A6N6L6E4-F1
#
_cell.length_a   1.000
_cell.length_b   1.000
_cell.length_c   1.000
_cell.angle_alpha   90.00
_cell.angle_beta   90.00
_cell.angle_gamma   90.00
#
_symmetry.space_group_name_H-M   'P 1'
#
loop_
_entity.id
_entity.type
_entity.pdbx_description
1 polymer ?
#
loop_
_entity_poly.entity_id
_entity_poly.type
_entity_poly.pdbx_seq_one_letter_code
_entity_poly.pdbx_strand_id
1 'polypeptide(L)'
;MPETLETQDAPVFSYVLASADMRYIENGERDIYLRNDPELGLVFRGELAGCGPGCYVDLSQVFLEYAMSCEGCKEEGVGTEQAVRFGEHLAEVLLKITASDIADLPVTGKLSTTLKLVLDSMNATYVEEVKEGRLEYSLTCCPLSECGKSEGLGIGFEMAHLSFTALCKSLIKPLAPEWKLLQPSVSDTGTPIHKVVAAIS
;
A
#
# COMPACT_ATOMS: atom_id res chain seq x y z
N MET A 1 16.96 -23.35 -7.87
CA MET A 1 15.99 -22.36 -8.37
C MET A 1 15.24 -21.91 -7.13
N PRO A 2 15.23 -20.62 -6.77
CA PRO A 2 14.38 -20.18 -5.67
C PRO A 2 12.93 -20.40 -6.09
N GLU A 3 12.13 -21.00 -5.21
CA GLU A 3 10.68 -21.04 -5.36
C GLU A 3 10.19 -19.60 -5.49
N THR A 4 9.52 -19.30 -6.61
CA THR A 4 8.90 -18.00 -6.86
C THR A 4 7.59 -17.94 -6.11
N LEU A 5 7.29 -16.80 -5.49
CA LEU A 5 5.99 -16.59 -4.85
C LEU A 5 4.84 -17.00 -5.78
N GLU A 6 4.05 -17.98 -5.36
CA GLU A 6 2.90 -18.45 -6.12
C GLU A 6 1.70 -17.51 -5.88
N THR A 7 0.92 -17.29 -6.93
CA THR A 7 -0.36 -16.56 -6.83
C THR A 7 -1.29 -17.24 -5.84
N GLN A 8 -2.06 -16.47 -5.09
CA GLN A 8 -3.07 -17.02 -4.19
C GLN A 8 -4.45 -16.98 -4.85
N ASP A 9 -5.11 -18.14 -4.92
CA ASP A 9 -6.48 -18.28 -5.43
C ASP A 9 -7.53 -17.73 -4.46
N ALA A 10 -7.17 -17.52 -3.19
CA ALA A 10 -8.02 -16.95 -2.15
C ALA A 10 -7.62 -15.50 -1.85
N PRO A 11 -8.58 -14.65 -1.41
CA PRO A 11 -8.26 -13.28 -1.02
C PRO A 11 -7.33 -13.28 0.19
N VAL A 12 -6.38 -12.34 0.19
CA VAL A 12 -5.43 -12.15 1.28
C VAL A 12 -6.06 -11.42 2.46
N PHE A 13 -6.98 -10.49 2.18
CA PHE A 13 -7.88 -9.83 3.12
C PHE A 13 -8.94 -9.04 2.34
N SER A 14 -9.94 -8.52 3.04
CA SER A 14 -11.04 -7.75 2.46
C SER A 14 -11.32 -6.50 3.29
N TYR A 15 -11.86 -5.45 2.67
CA TYR A 15 -12.25 -4.22 3.36
C TYR A 15 -13.59 -3.68 2.86
N VAL A 16 -14.27 -2.93 3.72
CA VAL A 16 -15.57 -2.32 3.41
C VAL A 16 -15.37 -1.02 2.64
N LEU A 17 -16.05 -0.91 1.50
CA LEU A 17 -16.15 0.30 0.69
C LEU A 17 -17.20 1.23 1.29
N ALA A 18 -16.87 2.52 1.40
CA ALA A 18 -17.88 3.54 1.68
C ALA A 18 -18.81 3.70 0.47
N SER A 19 -20.12 3.54 0.69
CA SER A 19 -21.11 3.93 -0.30
C SER A 19 -21.24 5.46 -0.32
N ALA A 20 -20.96 6.08 -1.47
CA ALA A 20 -21.25 7.49 -1.73
C ALA A 20 -22.76 7.73 -1.96
N ASP A 21 -23.56 6.67 -2.12
CA ASP A 21 -24.97 6.79 -2.49
C ASP A 21 -25.87 6.62 -1.24
N MET A 22 -26.27 7.75 -0.66
CA MET A 22 -27.03 7.87 0.60
C MET A 22 -28.44 7.22 0.59
N ARG A 23 -28.77 6.36 -0.37
CA ARG A 23 -30.10 5.73 -0.50
C ARG A 23 -30.10 4.21 -0.58
N TYR A 24 -28.94 3.56 -0.69
CA TYR A 24 -28.83 2.10 -0.64
C TYR A 24 -27.71 1.69 0.32
N ILE A 25 -28.07 0.89 1.33
CA ILE A 25 -27.16 0.23 2.26
C ILE A 25 -26.65 -1.04 1.59
N GLU A 26 -25.97 -0.91 0.45
CA GLU A 26 -25.07 -1.96 -0.01
C GLU A 26 -23.69 -1.59 0.50
N ASN A 27 -23.30 -2.22 1.61
CA ASN A 27 -21.91 -2.22 2.03
C ASN A 27 -21.15 -3.04 0.99
N GLY A 28 -20.57 -2.37 0.00
CA GLY A 28 -19.62 -3.00 -0.90
C GLY A 28 -18.44 -3.51 -0.09
N GLU A 29 -17.99 -4.72 -0.36
CA GLU A 29 -16.73 -5.25 0.15
C GLU A 29 -15.77 -5.40 -1.03
N ARG A 30 -14.50 -5.10 -0.80
CA ARG A 30 -13.46 -5.36 -1.77
C ARG A 30 -12.48 -6.37 -1.23
N ASP A 31 -12.35 -7.46 -1.97
CA ASP A 31 -11.34 -8.47 -1.77
C ASP A 31 -10.02 -8.03 -2.39
N ILE A 32 -8.94 -8.18 -1.63
CA ILE A 32 -7.57 -7.99 -2.10
C ILE A 32 -6.95 -9.35 -2.38
N TYR A 33 -6.27 -9.47 -3.51
CA TYR A 33 -5.58 -10.67 -3.94
C TYR A 33 -4.10 -10.37 -4.20
N LEU A 34 -3.27 -11.41 -4.02
CA LEU A 34 -1.90 -11.42 -4.49
C LEU A 34 -1.86 -12.03 -5.90
N ARG A 35 -1.49 -11.23 -6.90
CA ARG A 35 -1.45 -11.64 -8.31
C ARG A 35 -0.04 -11.55 -8.86
N ASN A 36 0.27 -12.41 -9.82
CA ASN A 36 1.52 -12.37 -10.57
C ASN A 36 1.28 -11.59 -11.86
N ASP A 37 1.75 -10.35 -11.86
CA ASP A 37 1.76 -9.46 -13.00
C ASP A 37 2.94 -9.82 -13.92
N PRO A 38 2.72 -9.97 -15.24
CA PRO A 38 3.78 -10.35 -16.18
C PRO A 38 4.98 -9.40 -16.22
N GLU A 39 4.77 -8.12 -15.89
CA GLU A 39 5.80 -7.08 -15.97
C GLU A 39 6.39 -6.75 -14.60
N LEU A 40 5.54 -6.71 -13.57
CA LEU A 40 5.92 -6.28 -12.22
C LEU A 40 6.25 -7.46 -11.28
N GLY A 41 5.93 -8.69 -11.69
CA GLY A 41 5.96 -9.84 -10.81
C GLY A 41 4.80 -9.79 -9.83
N LEU A 42 5.04 -10.18 -8.57
CA LEU A 42 3.96 -10.17 -7.60
C LEU A 42 3.48 -8.76 -7.24
N VAL A 43 2.17 -8.60 -7.15
CA VAL A 43 1.49 -7.35 -6.78
C VAL A 43 0.19 -7.62 -6.02
N PHE A 44 -0.20 -6.71 -5.14
CA PHE A 44 -1.53 -6.66 -4.55
C PHE A 44 -2.49 -5.95 -5.51
N ARG A 45 -3.65 -6.56 -5.73
CA ARG A 45 -4.72 -6.04 -6.59
C ARG A 45 -6.06 -6.24 -5.90
N GLY A 46 -6.88 -5.20 -5.86
CA GLY A 46 -8.27 -5.32 -5.44
C GLY A 46 -9.15 -5.80 -6.60
N GLU A 47 -10.07 -6.72 -6.35
CA GLU A 47 -10.93 -7.25 -7.40
C GLU A 47 -12.17 -6.36 -7.64
N LEU A 48 -12.55 -6.21 -8.90
CA LEU A 48 -13.82 -5.61 -9.32
C LEU A 48 -14.79 -6.72 -9.70
N ALA A 49 -15.77 -6.98 -8.85
CA ALA A 49 -16.77 -8.01 -9.09
C ALA A 49 -17.50 -7.79 -10.43
N GLY A 50 -17.63 -8.85 -11.23
CA GLY A 50 -18.41 -8.84 -12.48
C GLY A 50 -17.73 -8.20 -13.70
N CYS A 51 -16.50 -7.69 -13.58
CA CYS A 51 -15.79 -7.03 -14.70
C CYS A 51 -14.85 -7.97 -15.48
N GLY A 52 -14.65 -9.19 -14.99
CA GLY A 52 -13.86 -10.23 -15.66
C GLY A 52 -12.34 -10.13 -15.42
N PRO A 53 -11.56 -11.06 -16.00
CA PRO A 53 -10.11 -11.12 -15.79
C PRO A 53 -9.42 -9.88 -16.36
N GLY A 54 -8.70 -9.14 -15.53
CA GLY A 54 -7.99 -7.92 -15.91
C GLY A 54 -8.60 -6.63 -15.38
N CYS A 55 -9.83 -6.67 -14.86
CA CYS A 55 -10.35 -5.56 -14.07
C CYS A 55 -9.89 -5.69 -12.62
N TYR A 56 -9.01 -4.79 -12.22
CA TYR A 56 -8.55 -4.68 -10.85
C TYR A 56 -8.39 -3.22 -10.49
N VAL A 57 -8.35 -2.96 -9.19
CA VAL A 57 -7.87 -1.69 -8.64
C VAL A 57 -6.46 -1.91 -8.10
N ASP A 58 -5.59 -0.94 -8.34
CA ASP A 58 -4.24 -0.96 -7.75
C ASP A 58 -4.31 -0.53 -6.27
N LEU A 59 -3.17 -0.65 -5.59
CA LEU A 59 -3.10 -0.34 -4.18
C LEU A 59 -3.29 1.16 -3.90
N SER A 60 -3.03 2.05 -4.87
CA SER A 60 -3.31 3.48 -4.74
C SER A 60 -4.81 3.74 -4.64
N GLN A 61 -5.59 3.11 -5.52
CA GLN A 61 -7.04 3.20 -5.49
C GLN A 61 -7.61 2.57 -4.21
N VAL A 62 -7.05 1.44 -3.75
CA VAL A 62 -7.44 0.82 -2.47
C VAL A 62 -7.27 1.78 -1.29
N PHE A 63 -6.14 2.48 -1.20
CA PHE A 63 -5.93 3.47 -0.14
C PHE A 63 -6.92 4.63 -0.21
N LEU A 64 -7.21 5.12 -1.42
CA LEU A 64 -8.16 6.22 -1.63
C LEU A 64 -9.60 5.79 -1.30
N GLU A 65 -10.00 4.58 -1.71
CA GLU A 65 -11.31 4.03 -1.39
C GLU A 65 -11.51 3.83 0.12
N TYR A 66 -10.51 3.28 0.80
CA TYR A 66 -10.56 3.12 2.25
C TYR A 66 -10.55 4.48 2.97
N ALA A 67 -9.79 5.46 2.47
CA ALA A 67 -9.76 6.80 3.02
C ALA A 67 -11.14 7.47 3.03
N MET A 68 -11.97 7.25 2.01
CA MET A 68 -13.35 7.76 2.00
C MET A 68 -14.21 7.16 3.13
N SER A 69 -13.97 5.90 3.50
CA SER A 69 -14.62 5.27 4.67
C SER A 69 -14.23 5.93 5.98
N CYS A 70 -12.98 6.38 6.10
CA CYS A 70 -12.52 7.12 7.28
C CYS A 70 -13.18 8.50 7.43
N GLU A 71 -13.46 9.19 6.31
CA GLU A 71 -14.09 10.53 6.34
C GLU A 71 -15.55 10.50 6.84
N GLY A 72 -16.24 9.36 6.73
CA GLY A 72 -17.58 9.18 7.27
C GLY A 72 -17.65 9.13 8.80
N CYS A 73 -16.50 9.10 9.49
CA CYS A 73 -16.44 9.02 10.95
C CYS A 73 -16.82 10.36 11.61
N LYS A 74 -17.83 10.34 12.48
CA LYS A 74 -18.33 11.52 13.19
C LYS A 74 -17.45 11.96 14.36
N GLU A 75 -16.62 11.05 14.87
CA GLU A 75 -15.77 11.28 16.02
C GLU A 75 -14.37 11.69 15.58
N GLU A 76 -13.87 12.78 16.18
CA GLU A 76 -12.55 13.32 15.90
C GLU A 76 -11.45 12.28 16.22
N GLY A 77 -10.55 12.05 15.26
CA GLY A 77 -9.42 11.11 15.40
C GLY A 77 -9.73 9.64 15.07
N VAL A 78 -10.99 9.21 15.00
CA VAL A 78 -11.34 7.81 14.66
C VAL A 78 -10.95 7.48 13.23
N GLY A 79 -11.18 8.38 12.27
CA GLY A 79 -10.76 8.18 10.88
C GLY A 79 -9.24 8.04 10.73
N THR A 80 -8.48 8.85 11.46
CA THR A 80 -7.02 8.78 11.54
C THR A 80 -6.55 7.43 12.08
N GLU A 81 -7.15 6.96 13.18
CA GLU A 81 -6.84 5.67 13.76
C GLU A 81 -7.16 4.50 12.80
N GLN A 82 -8.31 4.56 12.13
CA GLN A 82 -8.69 3.54 11.14
C GLN A 82 -7.74 3.53 9.94
N ALA A 83 -7.30 4.69 9.46
CA ALA A 83 -6.33 4.80 8.38
C ALA A 83 -4.98 4.19 8.76
N VAL A 84 -4.48 4.46 9.97
CA VAL A 84 -3.24 3.86 10.47
C VAL A 84 -3.37 2.34 10.59
N ARG A 85 -4.44 1.86 11.25
CA ARG A 85 -4.69 0.42 11.43
C ARG A 85 -4.80 -0.32 10.09
N PHE A 86 -5.38 0.29 9.07
CA PHE A 86 -5.45 -0.29 7.74
C PHE A 86 -4.06 -0.50 7.12
N GLY A 87 -3.20 0.52 7.18
CA GLY A 87 -1.82 0.41 6.73
C GLY A 87 -1.02 -0.63 7.51
N GLU A 88 -1.17 -0.66 8.84
CA GLU A 88 -0.53 -1.65 9.70
C GLU A 88 -0.98 -3.08 9.38
N HIS A 89 -2.28 -3.30 9.22
CA HIS A 89 -2.82 -4.62 8.88
C HIS A 89 -2.32 -5.11 7.52
N LEU A 90 -2.28 -4.24 6.52
CA LEU A 90 -1.73 -4.56 5.21
C LEU A 90 -0.23 -4.93 5.30
N ALA A 91 0.53 -4.29 6.18
CA ALA A 91 1.93 -4.63 6.44
C ALA A 91 2.07 -6.04 7.02
N GLU A 92 1.22 -6.40 7.99
CA GLU A 92 1.21 -7.73 8.60
C GLU A 92 0.89 -8.82 7.57
N VAL A 93 -0.11 -8.58 6.71
CA VAL A 93 -0.48 -9.48 5.62
C VAL A 93 0.68 -9.65 4.65
N LEU A 94 1.32 -8.57 4.23
CA LEU A 94 2.46 -8.60 3.30
C LEU A 94 3.63 -9.37 3.90
N LEU A 95 4.05 -9.05 5.13
CA LEU A 95 5.15 -9.73 5.80
C LEU A 95 4.90 -11.23 5.96
N LYS A 96 3.66 -11.63 6.28
CA LYS A 96 3.28 -13.04 6.39
C LYS A 96 3.41 -13.76 5.06
N ILE A 97 2.96 -13.13 3.98
CA ILE A 97 2.97 -13.72 2.63
C ILE A 97 4.38 -13.83 2.07
N THR A 98 5.21 -12.81 2.27
CA THR A 98 6.57 -12.76 1.70
C THR A 98 7.63 -13.38 2.60
N ALA A 99 7.26 -13.96 3.75
CA ALA A 99 8.19 -14.37 4.80
C ALA A 99 9.25 -15.37 4.31
N SER A 100 8.83 -16.36 3.50
CA SER A 100 9.71 -17.38 2.92
C SER A 100 10.71 -16.78 1.94
N ASP A 101 10.24 -15.90 1.07
CA ASP A 101 11.01 -15.41 -0.08
C ASP A 101 12.08 -14.41 0.32
N ILE A 102 11.81 -13.66 1.40
CA ILE A 102 12.77 -12.70 1.94
C ILE A 102 13.63 -13.30 3.06
N ALA A 103 13.42 -14.56 3.47
CA ALA A 103 14.04 -15.15 4.65
C ALA A 103 15.58 -15.06 4.60
N ASP A 104 16.16 -15.45 3.47
CA ASP A 104 17.60 -15.56 3.25
C ASP A 104 18.26 -14.28 2.72
N LEU A 105 17.47 -13.23 2.47
CA LEU A 105 18.01 -11.96 1.98
C LEU A 105 18.72 -11.19 3.12
N PRO A 106 19.76 -10.41 2.82
CA PRO A 106 20.28 -9.43 3.77
C PRO A 106 19.21 -8.39 4.11
N VAL A 107 19.33 -7.71 5.26
CA VAL A 107 18.34 -6.71 5.74
C VAL A 107 17.95 -5.70 4.65
N THR A 108 18.94 -5.10 3.97
CA THR A 108 18.68 -4.17 2.86
C THR A 108 17.93 -4.82 1.70
N GLY A 109 18.18 -6.10 1.42
CA GLY A 109 17.44 -6.88 0.41
C GLY A 109 16.00 -7.16 0.82
N LYS A 110 15.75 -7.48 2.10
CA LYS A 110 14.38 -7.65 2.64
C LYS A 110 13.58 -6.36 2.51
N LEU A 111 14.16 -5.24 2.94
CA LEU A 111 13.54 -3.92 2.85
C LEU A 111 13.29 -3.48 1.40
N SER A 112 14.28 -3.63 0.52
CA SER A 112 14.12 -3.27 -0.90
C SER A 112 13.02 -4.10 -1.56
N THR A 113 13.03 -5.43 -1.37
CA THR A 113 12.02 -6.33 -1.95
C THR A 113 10.61 -5.98 -1.48
N THR A 114 10.42 -5.74 -0.18
CA THR A 114 9.09 -5.44 0.38
C THR A 114 8.60 -4.04 0.00
N LEU A 115 9.46 -3.02 -0.03
CA LEU A 115 9.06 -1.67 -0.45
C LEU A 115 8.75 -1.60 -1.96
N LYS A 116 9.51 -2.33 -2.79
CA LYS A 116 9.22 -2.44 -4.23
C LYS A 116 7.89 -3.10 -4.48
N LEU A 117 7.60 -4.22 -3.81
CA LEU A 117 6.30 -4.87 -3.88
C LEU A 117 5.14 -3.89 -3.61
N VAL A 118 5.27 -3.02 -2.61
CA VAL A 118 4.27 -1.98 -2.34
C VAL A 118 4.18 -0.96 -3.48
N LEU A 119 5.30 -0.40 -3.92
CA LEU A 119 5.34 0.62 -4.97
C LEU A 119 4.82 0.08 -6.32
N ASP A 120 5.18 -1.14 -6.67
CA ASP A 120 4.72 -1.84 -7.87
C ASP A 120 3.21 -2.15 -7.76
N SER A 121 2.74 -2.54 -6.56
CA SER A 121 1.30 -2.73 -6.29
C SER A 121 0.50 -1.44 -6.40
N MET A 122 1.13 -0.28 -6.17
CA MET A 122 0.56 1.05 -6.34
C MET A 122 0.65 1.57 -7.79
N ASN A 123 1.22 0.78 -8.71
CA ASN A 123 1.52 1.19 -10.08
C ASN A 123 2.42 2.44 -10.14
N ALA A 124 3.33 2.59 -9.17
CA ALA A 124 4.21 3.73 -9.09
C ALA A 124 5.39 3.61 -10.06
N THR A 125 5.72 4.69 -10.78
CA THR A 125 6.96 4.78 -11.55
C THR A 125 8.04 5.44 -10.70
N TYR A 126 9.19 4.77 -10.53
CA TYR A 126 10.26 5.23 -9.66
C TYR A 126 11.67 4.91 -10.16
N VAL A 127 12.64 5.65 -9.61
CA VAL A 127 14.07 5.37 -9.72
C VAL A 127 14.57 4.94 -8.34
N GLU A 128 15.20 3.76 -8.28
CA GLU A 128 15.77 3.18 -7.07
C GLU A 128 17.24 3.58 -6.91
N GLU A 129 17.60 4.09 -5.73
CA GLU A 129 18.98 4.29 -5.30
C GLU A 129 19.24 3.51 -4.00
N VAL A 130 20.11 2.49 -4.09
CA VAL A 130 20.55 1.69 -2.94
C VAL A 130 21.96 2.10 -2.54
N LYS A 131 22.12 2.55 -1.29
CA LYS A 131 23.41 2.89 -0.66
C LYS A 131 23.53 2.12 0.66
N GLU A 132 24.75 2.00 1.17
CA GLU A 132 24.97 1.38 2.48
C GLU A 132 24.16 2.13 3.55
N GLY A 133 23.25 1.41 4.23
CA GLY A 133 22.38 1.98 5.26
C GLY A 133 21.31 2.95 4.76
N ARG A 134 21.02 3.02 3.45
CA ARG A 134 19.98 3.88 2.88
C ARG A 134 19.34 3.31 1.61
N LEU A 135 18.01 3.31 1.59
CA LEU A 135 17.17 3.02 0.43
C LEU A 135 16.36 4.26 0.07
N GLU A 136 16.40 4.64 -1.20
CA GLU A 136 15.63 5.78 -1.72
C GLU A 136 14.93 5.40 -3.03
N TYR A 137 13.62 5.64 -3.07
CA TYR A 137 12.79 5.52 -4.26
C TYR A 137 12.28 6.90 -4.63
N SER A 138 12.81 7.47 -5.72
CA SER A 138 12.33 8.75 -6.25
C SER A 138 11.20 8.50 -7.24
N LEU A 139 9.99 8.97 -6.91
CA LEU A 139 8.78 8.76 -7.69
C LEU A 139 8.65 9.85 -8.76
N THR A 140 8.33 9.47 -10.00
CA THR A 140 8.09 10.45 -11.08
C THR A 140 6.87 11.33 -10.79
N CYS A 141 5.85 10.73 -10.16
CA CYS A 141 4.62 11.37 -9.71
C CYS A 141 4.13 10.70 -8.43
N CYS A 142 3.29 11.38 -7.65
CA CYS A 142 2.66 10.77 -6.48
C CYS A 142 1.57 9.78 -6.95
N PRO A 143 1.70 8.47 -6.67
CA PRO A 143 0.78 7.47 -7.19
C PRO A 143 -0.64 7.67 -6.66
N LEU A 144 -0.78 8.09 -5.40
CA LEU A 144 -2.07 8.44 -4.80
C LEU A 144 -2.69 9.64 -5.52
N SER A 145 -1.94 10.72 -5.74
CA SER A 145 -2.47 11.92 -6.40
C SER A 145 -2.87 11.68 -7.86
N GLU A 146 -2.11 10.88 -8.60
CA GLU A 146 -2.46 10.56 -9.99
C GLU A 146 -3.68 9.65 -10.07
N CYS A 147 -3.74 8.61 -9.23
CA CYS A 147 -4.91 7.73 -9.12
C CYS A 147 -6.18 8.53 -8.72
N GLY A 148 -6.07 9.41 -7.72
CA GLY A 148 -7.21 10.24 -7.30
C GLY A 148 -7.71 11.18 -8.38
N LYS A 149 -6.86 11.63 -9.31
CA LYS A 149 -7.28 12.41 -10.48
C LYS A 149 -7.93 11.53 -11.56
N SER A 150 -7.36 10.35 -11.85
CA SER A 150 -7.88 9.47 -12.91
C SER A 150 -9.21 8.84 -12.54
N GLU A 151 -9.35 8.41 -11.28
CA GLU A 151 -10.54 7.71 -10.77
C GLU A 151 -11.59 8.64 -10.16
N GLY A 152 -11.32 9.96 -10.10
CA GLY A 152 -12.20 10.92 -9.46
C GLY A 152 -12.27 10.79 -7.92
N LEU A 153 -11.32 10.08 -7.31
CA LEU A 153 -11.18 9.87 -5.87
C LEU A 153 -10.31 10.97 -5.22
N GLY A 154 -10.67 12.23 -5.45
CA GLY A 154 -9.88 13.39 -5.02
C GLY A 154 -10.03 13.77 -3.54
N ILE A 155 -10.84 13.02 -2.79
CA ILE A 155 -11.15 13.25 -1.37
C ILE A 155 -10.46 12.15 -0.55
N GLY A 156 -10.03 12.42 0.68
CA GLY A 156 -9.34 11.43 1.52
C GLY A 156 -7.83 11.30 1.34
N PHE A 157 -7.17 12.16 0.54
CA PHE A 157 -5.72 12.09 0.30
C PHE A 157 -4.88 12.05 1.58
N GLU A 158 -5.27 12.83 2.59
CA GLU A 158 -4.56 12.86 3.87
C GLU A 158 -4.58 11.50 4.55
N MET A 159 -5.75 10.85 4.60
CA MET A 159 -5.92 9.51 5.18
C MET A 159 -5.21 8.44 4.35
N ALA A 160 -5.27 8.52 3.01
CA ALA A 160 -4.56 7.60 2.14
C ALA A 160 -3.02 7.70 2.33
N HIS A 161 -2.49 8.92 2.46
CA HIS A 161 -1.06 9.16 2.75
C HIS A 161 -0.69 8.61 4.13
N LEU A 162 -1.57 8.76 5.11
CA LEU A 162 -1.36 8.24 6.45
C LEU A 162 -1.32 6.71 6.46
N SER A 163 -2.27 6.04 5.79
CA SER A 163 -2.28 4.58 5.63
C SER A 163 -1.02 4.07 4.93
N PHE A 164 -0.61 4.71 3.83
CA PHE A 164 0.62 4.34 3.12
C PHE A 164 1.87 4.52 4.00
N THR A 165 1.94 5.61 4.75
CA THR A 165 3.05 5.88 5.69
C THR A 165 3.09 4.84 6.81
N ALA A 166 1.93 4.47 7.35
CA ALA A 166 1.79 3.45 8.38
C ALA A 166 2.23 2.08 7.85
N LEU A 167 1.79 1.69 6.65
CA LEU A 167 2.25 0.49 5.95
C LEU A 167 3.78 0.44 5.88
N CYS A 168 4.41 1.48 5.31
CA CYS A 168 5.86 1.50 5.13
C CYS A 168 6.62 1.39 6.46
N LYS A 169 6.18 2.10 7.51
CA LYS A 169 6.79 2.00 8.85
C LYS A 169 6.65 0.61 9.46
N SER A 170 5.48 0.00 9.30
CA SER A 170 5.16 -1.32 9.85
C SER A 170 5.81 -2.47 9.08
N LEU A 171 6.20 -2.25 7.83
CA LEU A 171 7.10 -3.16 7.09
C LEU A 171 8.54 -3.07 7.59
N ILE A 172 9.06 -1.86 7.77
CA ILE A 172 10.47 -1.65 8.13
C ILE A 172 10.77 -2.18 9.54
N LYS A 173 9.91 -1.86 10.51
CA LYS A 173 10.22 -2.11 11.94
C LYS A 173 10.48 -3.59 12.28
N PRO A 174 9.69 -4.58 11.80
CA PRO A 174 9.96 -6.00 12.08
C PRO A 174 11.15 -6.56 11.30
N LEU A 175 11.44 -6.02 10.11
CA LEU A 175 12.53 -6.49 9.25
C LEU A 175 13.90 -5.93 9.67
N ALA A 176 13.91 -4.70 10.19
CA ALA A 176 15.11 -3.92 10.42
C ALA A 176 14.88 -2.85 11.53
N PRO A 177 14.95 -3.21 12.82
CA PRO A 177 14.63 -2.31 13.93
C PRO A 177 15.47 -1.03 14.00
N GLU A 178 16.70 -1.06 13.46
CA GLU A 178 17.62 0.07 13.39
C GLU A 178 17.32 1.03 12.21
N TRP A 179 16.47 0.62 11.28
CA TRP A 179 16.05 1.44 10.16
C TRP A 179 14.80 2.25 10.48
N LYS A 180 14.69 3.43 9.89
CA LYS A 180 13.51 4.28 9.99
C LYS A 180 13.07 4.77 8.62
N LEU A 181 11.76 4.89 8.45
CA LEU A 181 11.17 5.65 7.35
C LEU A 181 11.44 7.14 7.60
N LEU A 182 12.21 7.77 6.73
CA LEU A 182 12.48 9.21 6.75
C LEU A 182 11.44 9.98 5.94
N GLN A 183 11.00 9.41 4.81
CA GLN A 183 9.97 9.99 3.93
C GLN A 183 9.12 8.86 3.32
N PRO A 184 7.79 9.02 3.17
CA PRO A 184 6.99 10.13 3.70
C PRO A 184 6.94 10.12 5.24
N SER A 185 6.76 11.29 5.85
CA SER A 185 6.52 11.41 7.29
C SER A 185 5.04 11.67 7.59
N VAL A 186 4.61 11.44 8.83
CA VAL A 186 3.22 11.73 9.24
C VAL A 186 2.92 13.23 9.23
N SER A 187 3.95 14.08 9.33
CA SER A 187 3.81 15.53 9.14
C SER A 187 3.65 15.95 7.68
N ASP A 188 3.87 15.06 6.72
CA ASP A 188 3.74 15.32 5.28
C ASP A 188 2.38 14.87 4.72
N THR A 189 1.42 14.48 5.58
CA THR A 189 0.10 14.00 5.14
C THR A 189 -0.62 15.08 4.31
N GLY A 190 -1.27 14.67 3.23
CA GLY A 190 -1.91 15.59 2.27
C GLY A 190 -0.95 16.28 1.28
N THR A 191 0.37 16.16 1.45
CA THR A 191 1.34 16.64 0.44
C THR A 191 1.77 15.51 -0.50
N PRO A 192 1.88 15.75 -1.82
CA PRO A 192 2.26 14.71 -2.78
C PRO A 192 3.55 13.98 -2.40
N ILE A 193 3.48 12.65 -2.40
CA ILE A 193 4.61 11.79 -2.08
C ILE A 193 5.50 11.70 -3.33
N HIS A 194 6.70 12.27 -3.25
CA HIS A 194 7.68 12.21 -4.34
C HIS A 194 8.85 11.26 -4.04
N LYS A 195 8.98 10.82 -2.78
CA LYS A 195 10.07 9.95 -2.35
C LYS A 195 9.63 9.01 -1.25
N VAL A 196 10.15 7.79 -1.30
CA VAL A 196 10.16 6.86 -0.18
C VAL A 196 11.60 6.64 0.23
N VAL A 197 11.94 6.98 1.47
CA VAL A 197 13.30 6.94 1.98
C VAL A 197 13.33 6.18 3.30
N ALA A 198 14.11 5.10 3.35
CA ALA A 198 14.41 4.37 4.57
C ALA A 198 15.92 4.40 4.82
N ALA A 199 16.36 4.64 6.06
CA ALA A 199 17.77 4.65 6.41
C ALA A 199 18.02 4.19 7.84
N ILE A 200 19.25 3.77 8.13
CA ILE A 200 19.72 3.49 9.48
C ILE A 200 19.73 4.80 10.29
N SER A 201 19.17 4.75 11.50
CA SER A 201 19.09 5.89 12.43
C SER A 201 20.08 5.80 13.58
#